data_AF-A0A843HRY6-F1
#
_entry.id   AF-A0A843HRY6-F1
#
_cell.length_a   1.000
_cell.length_b   1.000
_cell.length_c   1.000
_cell.angle_alpha   90.00
_cell.angle_beta   90.00
_cell.angle_gamma   90.00
#
_symmetry.space_group_name_H-M   'P 1'
#
loop_
_entity.id
_entity.type
_entity.pdbx_description
1 polymer ?
#
loop_
_entity_poly.entity_id
_entity_poly.type
_entity_poly.pdbx_seq_one_letter_code
_entity_poly.pdbx_strand_id
1 'polypeptide(L)'
;MKINFTKDHMQRLLDLADAALFDRTTVTTKLGQVLNIYELLHTTSINQLNEIKISLAKKIEKAEAADEWIAPDNDKLQSMKDTKELVNLIIGWKRYNLELSENARKKEELSKKLTELKESTKTPEDRIKELEAQLKELEEF
;
A
#
# COMPACT_ATOMS: atom_id res chain seq x y z
N MET A 1 13.84 -1.76 -1.04
CA MET A 1 13.65 -2.37 0.30
C MET A 1 12.32 -3.11 0.24
N LYS A 2 12.30 -4.42 0.48
CA LYS A 2 11.07 -5.22 0.40
C LYS A 2 10.17 -4.91 1.59
N ILE A 3 8.91 -4.58 1.34
CA ILE A 3 7.95 -4.27 2.40
C ILE A 3 7.36 -5.56 2.94
N ASN A 4 7.54 -5.75 4.25
CA ASN A 4 6.98 -6.90 4.96
C ASN A 4 5.54 -6.60 5.42
N PHE A 5 4.59 -6.69 4.50
CA PHE A 5 3.16 -6.62 4.80
C PHE A 5 2.55 -8.01 4.69
N THR A 6 2.19 -8.60 5.83
CA THR A 6 1.73 -10.00 5.94
C THR A 6 0.20 -10.09 5.91
N LYS A 7 -0.33 -11.33 5.85
CA LYS A 7 -1.76 -11.58 6.00
C LYS A 7 -2.29 -11.12 7.37
N ASP A 8 -1.50 -11.28 8.42
CA ASP A 8 -1.89 -10.87 9.78
C ASP A 8 -2.00 -9.34 9.87
N HIS A 9 -1.08 -8.60 9.24
CA HIS A 9 -1.18 -7.14 9.14
C HIS A 9 -2.45 -6.72 8.38
N MET A 10 -2.82 -7.46 7.33
CA MET A 10 -4.04 -7.19 6.58
C MET A 10 -5.28 -7.46 7.42
N GLN A 11 -5.34 -8.59 8.14
CA GLN A 11 -6.47 -8.91 8.99
C GLN A 11 -6.64 -7.84 10.07
N ARG A 12 -5.56 -7.46 10.75
CA ARG A 12 -5.59 -6.41 11.77
C ARG A 12 -6.02 -5.05 11.20
N LEU A 13 -5.61 -4.74 9.96
CA LEU A 13 -6.06 -3.53 9.27
C LEU A 13 -7.57 -3.54 9.06
N LEU A 14 -8.14 -4.67 8.62
CA LEU A 14 -9.57 -4.82 8.41
C LEU A 14 -10.34 -4.71 9.73
N ASP A 15 -9.90 -5.40 10.78
CA ASP A 15 -10.56 -5.36 12.09
C ASP A 15 -10.65 -3.92 12.64
N LEU A 16 -9.55 -3.18 12.56
CA LEU A 16 -9.49 -1.78 13.00
C LEU A 16 -10.25 -0.83 12.08
N ALA A 17 -10.26 -1.09 10.77
CA ALA A 17 -11.01 -0.29 9.81
C ALA A 17 -12.52 -0.46 9.99
N ASP A 18 -12.98 -1.70 10.25
CA ASP A 18 -14.38 -2.00 10.53
C ASP A 18 -14.83 -1.32 11.83
N ALA A 19 -14.05 -1.45 12.91
CA ALA A 19 -14.33 -0.74 14.15
C ALA A 19 -14.41 0.78 13.93
N ALA A 20 -13.43 1.35 13.22
CA ALA A 20 -13.41 2.79 12.91
C ALA A 20 -14.61 3.22 12.05
N LEU A 21 -15.10 2.36 11.16
CA LEU A 21 -16.28 2.63 10.33
C LEU A 21 -17.55 2.68 11.18
N PHE A 22 -17.75 1.70 12.06
CA PHE A 22 -18.96 1.60 12.89
C PHE A 22 -18.99 2.64 14.01
N ASP A 23 -17.84 2.93 14.62
CA ASP A 23 -17.72 3.93 15.69
C ASP A 23 -17.66 5.37 15.16
N ARG A 24 -17.69 5.54 13.82
CA ARG A 24 -17.55 6.83 13.14
C ARG A 24 -16.28 7.57 13.59
N THR A 25 -15.20 6.82 13.79
CA THR A 25 -13.91 7.37 14.21
C THR A 25 -13.41 8.35 13.16
N THR A 26 -13.09 9.55 13.61
CA THR A 26 -12.53 10.60 12.74
C THR A 26 -11.16 11.04 13.23
N VAL A 27 -10.30 11.40 12.28
CA VAL A 27 -8.96 11.87 12.55
C VAL A 27 -8.79 13.29 12.00
N THR A 28 -8.45 14.23 12.88
CA THR A 28 -8.19 15.61 12.48
C THR A 28 -6.74 15.78 12.06
N THR A 29 -6.53 16.30 10.86
CA THR A 29 -5.21 16.68 10.35
C THR A 29 -4.70 17.97 11.01
N LYS A 30 -3.43 18.31 10.80
CA LYS A 30 -2.85 19.58 11.28
C LYS A 30 -3.58 20.81 10.72
N LEU A 31 -4.16 20.70 9.52
CA LEU A 31 -4.88 21.78 8.84
C LEU A 31 -6.36 21.87 9.29
N GLY A 32 -6.77 21.08 10.28
CA GLY A 32 -8.14 21.07 10.80
C GLY A 32 -9.13 20.25 9.97
N GLN A 33 -8.70 19.66 8.83
CA GLN A 33 -9.54 18.73 8.08
C GLN A 33 -9.83 17.49 8.92
N VAL A 34 -11.11 17.11 8.99
CA VAL A 34 -11.58 15.90 9.67
C VAL A 34 -11.70 14.80 8.63
N LEU A 35 -10.99 13.69 8.84
CA LEU A 35 -10.94 12.56 7.94
C LEU A 35 -11.66 11.35 8.56
N ASN A 36 -12.56 10.73 7.83
CA ASN A 36 -13.09 9.41 8.17
C ASN A 36 -12.19 8.28 7.63
N ILE A 37 -12.55 7.03 7.93
CA ILE A 37 -11.79 5.84 7.48
C ILE A 37 -11.67 5.74 5.95
N TYR A 38 -12.72 6.09 5.21
CA TYR A 38 -12.70 6.07 3.75
C TYR A 38 -11.66 7.06 3.20
N GLU A 39 -11.63 8.28 3.74
CA GLU A 39 -10.67 9.31 3.34
C GLU A 39 -9.24 8.92 3.73
N LEU A 40 -9.04 8.33 4.91
CA LEU A 40 -7.73 7.81 5.34
C LEU A 40 -7.19 6.75 4.38
N LEU A 41 -8.04 5.82 3.93
CA LEU A 41 -7.67 4.73 3.04
C LEU A 41 -7.43 5.20 1.59
N HIS A 42 -8.30 6.04 1.04
CA HIS A 42 -8.31 6.29 -0.39
C HIS A 42 -7.70 7.63 -0.80
N THR A 43 -8.01 8.72 -0.09
CA THR A 43 -7.64 10.07 -0.53
C THR A 43 -6.39 10.61 0.16
N THR A 44 -6.02 10.05 1.31
CA THR A 44 -4.88 10.52 2.09
C THR A 44 -3.56 9.95 1.57
N SER A 45 -2.56 10.83 1.39
CA SER A 45 -1.21 10.44 0.97
C SER A 45 -0.40 9.80 2.11
N ILE A 46 0.62 9.01 1.77
CA ILE A 46 1.55 8.42 2.76
C ILE A 46 2.20 9.50 3.64
N ASN A 47 2.52 10.66 3.08
CA ASN A 47 3.13 11.76 3.85
C ASN A 47 2.15 12.32 4.90
N GLN A 48 0.92 12.62 4.50
CA GLN A 48 -0.12 13.07 5.42
C GLN A 48 -0.41 12.03 6.52
N LEU A 49 -0.48 10.74 6.16
CA LEU A 49 -0.65 9.66 7.15
C LEU A 49 0.52 9.61 8.15
N ASN A 50 1.77 9.82 7.71
CA ASN A 50 2.90 9.88 8.62
C ASN A 50 2.82 11.08 9.57
N GLU A 51 2.37 12.24 9.09
CA GLU A 51 2.16 13.41 9.95
C GLU A 51 1.07 13.16 10.99
N ILE A 52 -0.03 12.53 10.58
CA ILE A 52 -1.12 12.11 11.46
C ILE A 52 -0.57 11.15 12.53
N LYS A 53 0.18 10.13 12.13
CA LYS A 53 0.79 9.15 13.04
C LYS A 53 1.68 9.81 14.08
N ILE A 54 2.52 10.77 13.67
CA ILE A 54 3.39 11.54 14.57
C ILE A 54 2.55 12.39 15.54
N SER A 55 1.50 13.04 15.04
CA SER A 55 0.58 13.82 15.90
C SER A 55 -0.09 12.94 16.95
N LEU A 56 -0.61 11.78 16.55
CA LEU A 56 -1.22 10.81 17.47
C LEU A 56 -0.22 10.30 18.51
N ALA A 57 1.01 9.97 18.09
CA ALA A 57 2.06 9.55 19.00
C ALA A 57 2.35 10.60 20.09
N LYS A 58 2.49 11.88 19.71
CA LYS A 58 2.69 12.98 20.67
C LYS A 58 1.50 13.16 21.61
N LYS A 59 0.28 13.01 21.10
CA LYS A 59 -0.94 13.13 21.94
C LYS A 59 -1.04 11.97 22.93
N ILE A 60 -0.68 10.75 22.53
CA ILE A 60 -0.65 9.56 23.39
C ILE A 60 0.41 9.75 24.48
N GLU A 61 1.63 10.15 24.12
CA GLU A 61 2.71 10.40 25.09
C GLU A 61 2.29 11.45 26.13
N LYS A 62 1.66 12.55 25.69
CA LYS A 62 1.13 13.57 26.60
C LYS A 62 0.02 13.03 27.51
N ALA A 63 -0.83 12.16 26.98
CA ALA A 63 -1.91 11.55 27.74
C ALA A 63 -1.40 10.54 28.79
N GLU A 64 -0.36 9.78 28.47
CA GLU A 64 0.27 8.82 29.38
C GLU A 64 1.10 9.51 30.46
N ALA A 65 1.67 10.67 30.17
CA ALA A 65 2.41 11.50 31.13
C ALA A 65 1.50 12.42 31.97
N ALA A 66 0.19 12.41 31.72
CA ALA A 66 -0.76 13.23 32.45
C ALA A 66 -0.94 12.69 33.87
N ASP A 67 -1.01 13.60 34.83
CA ASP A 67 -1.28 13.28 36.22
C ASP A 67 -2.69 12.68 36.41
N GLU A 68 -2.89 11.92 37.50
CA GLU A 68 -4.12 11.18 37.83
C GLU A 68 -5.39 12.05 37.77
N TRP A 69 -5.27 13.36 37.98
CA TRP A 69 -6.40 14.30 37.95
C TRP A 69 -6.75 14.86 36.56
N ILE A 70 -5.87 14.68 35.57
CA ILE A 70 -6.02 15.22 34.19
C ILE A 70 -5.85 14.14 33.11
N ALA A 71 -5.52 12.91 33.50
CA ALA A 71 -5.39 11.78 32.60
C ALA A 71 -6.72 11.51 31.89
N PRO A 72 -6.69 11.27 30.56
CA PRO A 72 -7.88 10.82 29.86
C PRO A 72 -8.27 9.42 30.34
N ASP A 73 -9.56 9.12 30.22
CA ASP A 73 -10.08 7.78 30.46
C ASP A 73 -9.31 6.72 29.65
N ASN A 74 -9.13 5.54 30.23
CA ASN A 74 -8.41 4.43 29.62
C ASN A 74 -8.97 4.08 28.24
N ASP A 75 -10.29 4.12 28.09
CA ASP A 75 -10.97 3.84 26.81
C ASP A 75 -10.58 4.85 25.73
N LYS A 76 -10.43 6.12 26.11
CA LYS A 76 -10.01 7.18 25.19
C LYS A 76 -8.54 7.04 24.80
N LEU A 77 -7.68 6.70 25.76
CA LEU A 77 -6.27 6.43 25.48
C LEU A 77 -6.12 5.22 24.55
N GLN A 78 -6.88 4.15 24.78
CA GLN A 78 -6.88 2.97 23.93
C GLN A 78 -7.37 3.28 22.53
N SER A 79 -8.47 4.02 22.37
CA SER A 79 -8.97 4.49 21.07
C SER A 79 -7.90 5.29 20.29
N MET A 80 -7.12 6.13 20.98
CA MET A 80 -6.02 6.87 20.34
C MET A 80 -4.88 5.94 19.88
N LYS A 81 -4.56 4.90 20.67
CA LYS A 81 -3.57 3.88 20.31
C LYS A 81 -4.03 3.06 19.11
N ASP A 82 -5.28 2.62 19.10
CA ASP A 82 -5.89 1.86 18.01
C ASP A 82 -5.93 2.70 16.73
N THR A 83 -6.30 3.98 16.82
CA THR A 83 -6.27 4.91 15.69
C THR A 83 -4.85 5.09 15.13
N LYS A 84 -3.83 5.18 16.01
CA LYS A 84 -2.43 5.26 15.58
C LYS A 84 -1.98 3.98 14.88
N GLU A 85 -2.37 2.82 15.40
CA GLU A 85 -2.08 1.51 14.80
C GLU A 85 -2.71 1.40 13.41
N LEU A 86 -4.01 1.72 13.31
CA LEU A 86 -4.76 1.77 12.05
C LEU A 86 -4.05 2.63 11.00
N VAL A 87 -3.70 3.88 11.33
CA VAL A 87 -2.97 4.78 10.43
C VAL A 87 -1.62 4.17 10.00
N ASN A 88 -0.91 3.51 10.91
CA ASN A 88 0.36 2.85 10.60
C ASN A 88 0.20 1.66 9.64
N LEU A 89 -0.86 0.86 9.82
CA LEU A 89 -1.19 -0.25 8.93
C LEU A 89 -1.60 0.24 7.53
N ILE A 90 -2.38 1.33 7.44
CA ILE A 90 -2.73 1.96 6.16
C ILE A 90 -1.46 2.43 5.42
N ILE A 91 -0.49 3.01 6.14
CA ILE A 91 0.81 3.37 5.54
C ILE A 91 1.51 2.13 5.00
N GLY A 92 1.57 1.04 5.78
CA GLY A 92 2.17 -0.22 5.36
C GLY A 92 1.53 -0.78 4.09
N TRP A 93 0.20 -0.84 4.06
CA TRP A 93 -0.58 -1.33 2.93
C TRP A 93 -0.38 -0.49 1.68
N LYS A 94 -0.45 0.86 1.78
CA LYS A 94 -0.21 1.76 0.63
C LYS A 94 1.19 1.57 0.04
N ARG A 95 2.20 1.45 0.90
CA ARG A 95 3.57 1.24 0.42
C ARG A 95 3.73 -0.14 -0.23
N TYR A 96 3.11 -1.19 0.34
CA TYR A 96 3.12 -2.53 -0.24
C TYR A 96 2.50 -2.55 -1.65
N ASN A 97 1.34 -1.89 -1.84
CA ASN A 97 0.73 -1.78 -3.16
C ASN A 97 1.58 -0.99 -4.15
N LEU A 98 2.25 0.07 -3.69
CA LEU A 98 3.20 0.81 -4.53
C LEU A 98 4.33 -0.09 -5.01
N GLU A 99 4.93 -0.88 -4.10
CA GLU A 99 5.98 -1.85 -4.46
C GLU A 99 5.47 -2.90 -5.47
N LEU A 100 4.26 -3.44 -5.29
CA LEU A 100 3.66 -4.36 -6.25
C LEU A 100 3.51 -3.73 -7.64
N SER A 101 3.02 -2.50 -7.70
CA SER A 101 2.83 -1.77 -8.97
C SER A 101 4.16 -1.49 -9.68
N GLU A 102 5.19 -1.08 -8.94
CA GLU A 102 6.52 -0.85 -9.49
C GLU A 102 7.16 -2.14 -9.99
N ASN A 103 7.00 -3.24 -9.26
CA ASN A 103 7.52 -4.55 -9.65
C ASN A 103 6.80 -5.08 -10.91
N ALA A 104 5.49 -4.87 -11.02
CA ALA A 104 4.74 -5.22 -12.22
C ALA A 104 5.24 -4.44 -13.45
N ARG A 105 5.42 -3.11 -13.30
CA ARG A 105 5.96 -2.27 -14.37
C ARG A 105 7.37 -2.70 -14.79
N LYS A 106 8.27 -2.93 -13.81
CA LYS A 106 9.63 -3.42 -14.09
C LYS A 106 9.63 -4.77 -14.80
N LYS A 107 8.74 -5.69 -14.40
CA LYS A 107 8.58 -6.98 -15.06
C LYS A 107 8.16 -6.82 -16.52
N GLU A 108 7.21 -5.93 -16.79
CA GLU A 108 6.77 -5.63 -18.16
C GLU A 108 7.90 -5.03 -19.01
N GLU A 109 8.61 -4.03 -18.48
CA GLU A 109 9.76 -3.40 -19.15
C GLU A 109 10.87 -4.43 -19.46
N LEU A 110 11.20 -5.30 -18.50
CA LEU A 110 12.19 -6.35 -18.68
C LEU A 110 11.72 -7.40 -19.70
N SER A 111 10.43 -7.73 -19.72
CA SER A 111 9.87 -8.68 -20.68
C SER A 111 9.91 -8.15 -22.11
N LYS A 112 9.62 -6.84 -22.31
CA LYS A 112 9.76 -6.17 -23.61
C LYS A 112 11.21 -6.18 -24.08
N LYS A 113 12.15 -5.73 -23.23
CA LYS A 113 13.58 -5.74 -23.54
C LYS A 113 14.10 -7.14 -23.87
N LEU A 114 13.61 -8.16 -23.16
CA LEU A 114 13.99 -9.55 -23.42
C LEU A 114 13.46 -10.06 -24.77
N THR A 115 12.27 -9.64 -25.16
CA THR A 115 11.68 -9.98 -26.47
C THR A 115 12.45 -9.28 -27.61
N GLU A 116 12.69 -7.97 -27.48
CA GLU A 116 13.49 -7.19 -28.43
C GLU A 116 14.90 -7.77 -28.61
N LEU A 117 15.55 -8.13 -27.49
CA LEU A 117 16.87 -8.77 -27.53
C LEU A 117 16.81 -10.11 -28.27
N LYS A 118 15.86 -10.98 -27.95
CA LYS A 118 15.68 -12.27 -28.64
C LYS A 118 15.51 -12.08 -30.15
N GLU A 119 14.66 -11.15 -30.58
CA GLU A 119 14.44 -10.85 -32.00
C GLU A 119 15.67 -10.27 -32.69
N SER A 120 16.41 -9.40 -31.99
CA SER A 120 17.66 -8.80 -32.50
C SER A 120 18.79 -9.83 -32.64
N THR A 121 18.79 -10.87 -31.81
CA THR A 121 19.79 -11.95 -31.83
C THR A 121 19.43 -13.11 -32.75
N LYS A 122 18.20 -13.14 -33.31
CA LYS A 122 17.83 -14.15 -34.31
C LYS A 122 18.75 -14.02 -35.52
N THR A 123 19.43 -15.11 -35.87
CA THR A 123 20.25 -15.15 -37.09
C THR A 123 19.34 -15.08 -38.32
N PRO A 124 19.86 -14.68 -39.49
CA PRO A 124 19.11 -14.75 -40.73
C PRO A 124 18.54 -16.16 -41.00
N GLU A 125 19.29 -17.22 -40.65
CA GLU A 125 18.86 -18.62 -40.81
C GLU A 125 17.70 -18.99 -39.88
N ASP A 126 17.69 -18.51 -38.63
CA ASP A 126 16.55 -18.71 -37.71
C ASP A 126 15.28 -18.02 -38.23
N ARG A 127 15.42 -16.84 -38.83
CA ARG A 127 14.30 -16.09 -39.43
C ARG A 127 13.77 -16.79 -40.68
N ILE A 128 14.65 -17.35 -41.51
CA ILE A 128 14.26 -18.13 -42.69
C ILE A 128 13.45 -19.37 -42.26
N LYS A 129 13.90 -20.13 -41.25
CA LYS A 129 13.15 -21.28 -40.73
C LYS A 129 11.77 -20.93 -40.18
N GLU A 130 11.65 -19.79 -39.48
CA GLU A 130 10.36 -19.32 -38.96
C GLU A 130 9.40 -18.94 -40.10
N LEU A 131 9.90 -18.31 -41.16
CA LEU A 131 9.11 -17.96 -42.35
C LEU A 131 8.71 -19.21 -43.15
N GLU A 132 9.61 -20.18 -43.29
CA GLU A 132 9.31 -21.48 -43.91
C GLU A 132 8.23 -22.24 -43.13
N ALA A 133 8.27 -22.22 -41.79
CA ALA A 133 7.23 -22.84 -40.96
C ALA A 133 5.87 -22.15 -41.11
N GLN A 134 5.84 -20.82 -41.14
CA GLN A 134 4.60 -20.05 -41.35
C GLN A 134 4.01 -20.27 -42.75
N LEU A 135 4.85 -20.36 -43.79
CA LEU A 135 4.40 -20.71 -45.13
C LEU A 135 3.77 -22.10 -45.16
N LYS A 136 4.39 -23.07 -44.47
CA LYS A 136 3.90 -24.45 -44.43
C LYS A 136 2.56 -24.58 -43.69
N GLU A 137 2.35 -23.83 -42.61
CA GLU A 137 1.05 -23.77 -41.91
C GLU A 137 -0.06 -23.16 -42.78
N LEU A 138 0.28 -22.23 -43.68
CA LEU A 138 -0.67 -21.62 -44.61
C LEU A 138 -0.97 -22.50 -45.84
N GLU A 139 -0.06 -23.41 -46.20
CA GLU A 139 -0.24 -24.38 -47.31
C GLU A 139 -0.96 -25.67 -46.89
N GLU A 140 -1.09 -25.94 -45.58
CA GLU A 140 -1.88 -27.07 -45.05
C GLU A 140 -3.38 -26.75 -44.87
N PHE A 141 -3.84 -25.56 -45.30
CA PHE A 141 -5.24 -25.17 -45.46
C PHE A 141 -5.68 -25.13 -46.92
#